data_AF-A0A6G9CZU0-F1
#
_entry.id   AF-A0A6G9CZU0-F1
#
_cell.length_a   1.000
_cell.length_b   1.000
_cell.length_c   1.000
_cell.angle_alpha   90.00
_cell.angle_beta   90.00
_cell.angle_gamma   90.00
#
_symmetry.space_group_name_H-M   'P 1'
#
loop_
_entity.id
_entity.type
_entity.pdbx_description
1 polymer ?
#
loop_
_entity_poly.entity_id
_entity_poly.type
_entity_poly.pdbx_seq_one_letter_code
_entity_poly.pdbx_strand_id
1 'polypeptide(L)'
;MLTDTVENGGLTGGWTAGGNKVAVVDADGNELASGRVESGSTLHWYNGQLWIVGATEVYRIMESPQDGTWKFYKDSGQNMPDFG
;
A
#
# COMPACT_ATOMS: atom_id res chain seq x y z
N MET A 1 -14.32 -5.14 0.88
CA MET A 1 -14.37 -4.32 -0.36
C MET A 1 -13.45 -3.14 -0.17
N LEU A 2 -12.60 -2.86 -1.16
CA LEU A 2 -11.72 -1.69 -1.15
C LEU A 2 -12.41 -0.48 -1.78
N THR A 3 -11.99 0.72 -1.37
CA THR A 3 -12.37 2.02 -1.92
C THR A 3 -11.11 2.81 -2.28
N ASP A 4 -11.24 3.83 -3.14
CA ASP A 4 -10.14 4.71 -3.56
C ASP A 4 -8.88 3.92 -3.98
N THR A 5 -9.07 3.05 -4.97
CA THR A 5 -8.10 2.03 -5.36
C THR A 5 -7.10 2.52 -6.39
N VAL A 6 -5.89 1.96 -6.34
CA VAL A 6 -4.85 2.06 -7.37
C VAL A 6 -4.44 0.66 -7.81
N GLU A 7 -4.20 0.47 -9.10
CA GLU A 7 -3.95 -0.84 -9.69
C GLU A 7 -2.55 -0.94 -10.29
N ASN A 8 -1.92 -2.12 -10.16
CA ASN A 8 -0.65 -2.42 -10.81
C ASN A 8 -0.51 -3.91 -11.07
N GLY A 9 -0.42 -4.31 -12.35
CA GLY A 9 -0.02 -5.67 -12.73
C GLY A 9 -0.88 -6.80 -12.15
N GLY A 10 -2.20 -6.58 -11.98
CA GLY A 10 -3.11 -7.56 -11.38
C GLY A 10 -3.22 -7.48 -9.86
N LEU A 11 -2.59 -6.48 -9.23
CA LEU A 11 -2.76 -6.16 -7.82
C LEU A 11 -3.59 -4.88 -7.68
N THR A 12 -4.39 -4.85 -6.62
CA THR A 12 -5.18 -3.66 -6.25
C THR A 12 -4.80 -3.22 -4.85
N GLY A 13 -4.30 -2.00 -4.73
CA GLY A 13 -4.09 -1.30 -3.47
C GLY A 13 -5.27 -0.38 -3.18
N GLY A 14 -5.76 -0.30 -1.96
CA GLY A 14 -6.88 0.58 -1.64
C GLY A 14 -7.25 0.64 -0.17
N TRP A 15 -8.17 1.54 0.16
CA TRP A 15 -8.68 1.71 1.50
C TRP A 15 -9.75 0.68 1.81
N THR A 16 -9.76 0.13 3.03
CA THR A 16 -10.88 -0.71 3.46
C THR A 16 -12.08 0.17 3.80
N ALA A 17 -13.26 -0.23 3.33
CA ALA A 17 -14.49 0.50 3.62
C ALA A 17 -14.69 0.75 5.13
N GLY A 18 -14.85 2.02 5.51
CA GLY A 18 -15.17 2.43 6.88
C GLY A 18 -13.98 2.58 7.84
N GLY A 19 -12.73 2.64 7.39
CA GLY A 19 -11.59 2.77 8.29
C GLY A 19 -10.33 3.41 7.72
N ASN A 20 -9.36 3.64 8.61
CA ASN A 20 -8.02 4.16 8.31
C ASN A 20 -7.01 3.05 7.95
N LYS A 21 -7.48 2.00 7.27
CA LYS A 21 -6.67 0.83 6.88
C LYS A 21 -6.55 0.78 5.36
N VAL A 22 -5.34 0.54 4.88
CA VAL A 22 -5.01 0.28 3.48
C VAL A 22 -4.64 -1.20 3.34
N ALA A 23 -5.05 -1.81 2.23
CA ALA A 23 -4.71 -3.19 1.90
C ALA A 23 -4.29 -3.31 0.43
N VAL A 24 -3.47 -4.32 0.15
CA VAL A 24 -3.22 -4.83 -1.19
C VAL A 24 -3.91 -6.19 -1.30
N VAL A 25 -4.64 -6.38 -2.39
CA VAL A 25 -5.29 -7.64 -2.75
C VAL A 25 -4.77 -8.15 -4.10
N ASP A 26 -4.83 -9.47 -4.30
CA ASP A 26 -4.61 -10.09 -5.61
C ASP A 26 -5.79 -9.90 -6.57
N ALA A 27 -5.67 -10.43 -7.79
CA ALA A 27 -6.69 -10.33 -8.84
C ALA A 27 -8.03 -11.00 -8.47
N ASP A 28 -8.02 -11.97 -7.56
CA ASP A 28 -9.21 -12.65 -7.05
C ASP A 28 -9.82 -11.90 -5.85
N GLY A 29 -9.16 -10.85 -5.38
CA GLY A 29 -9.56 -10.02 -4.24
C GLY A 29 -9.12 -10.56 -2.88
N ASN A 30 -8.20 -11.53 -2.83
CA ASN A 30 -7.65 -12.02 -1.57
C ASN A 30 -6.66 -11.00 -1.00
N GLU A 31 -6.79 -10.69 0.29
CA GLU A 31 -5.87 -9.79 0.99
C GLU A 31 -4.47 -10.42 1.09
N LEU A 32 -3.48 -9.76 0.48
CA LEU A 32 -2.08 -10.15 0.56
C LEU A 32 -1.40 -9.52 1.78
N ALA A 33 -1.67 -8.23 2.03
CA ALA A 33 -1.19 -7.52 3.20
C ALA A 33 -2.00 -6.25 3.45
N SER A 34 -1.95 -5.76 4.68
CA SER A 34 -2.64 -4.54 5.06
C SER A 34 -2.06 -3.87 6.30
N GLY A 35 -2.38 -2.60 6.50
CA GLY A 35 -1.94 -1.82 7.65
C GLY A 35 -2.80 -0.59 7.91
N ARG A 36 -2.74 -0.10 9.15
CA ARG A 36 -3.38 1.17 9.54
C ARG A 36 -2.43 2.32 9.23
N VAL A 37 -2.98 3.40 8.70
CA VAL A 37 -2.24 4.59 8.30
C VAL A 37 -3.02 5.85 8.66
N GLU A 38 -2.39 7.01 8.49
CA GLU A 38 -3.02 8.31 8.63
C GLU A 38 -4.15 8.48 7.60
N SER A 39 -5.33 8.93 8.03
CA SER A 39 -6.44 9.22 7.13
C SER A 39 -6.04 10.31 6.13
N GLY A 40 -6.45 10.16 4.87
CA GLY A 40 -6.10 11.11 3.80
C GLY A 40 -4.70 10.91 3.20
N SER A 41 -4.01 9.82 3.56
CA SER A 41 -2.79 9.42 2.85
C SER A 41 -3.07 9.14 1.38
N THR A 42 -2.11 9.43 0.51
CA THR A 42 -2.21 9.12 -0.92
C THR A 42 -1.55 7.77 -1.22
N LEU A 43 -2.03 7.08 -2.26
CA LEU A 43 -1.59 5.74 -2.63
C LEU A 43 -0.88 5.80 -3.99
N HIS A 44 0.31 5.21 -4.08
CA HIS A 44 1.13 5.21 -5.29
C HIS A 44 1.76 3.85 -5.53
N TRP A 45 1.61 3.29 -6.73
CA TRP A 45 2.37 2.12 -7.13
C TRP A 45 3.72 2.53 -7.72
N TYR A 46 4.80 1.95 -7.22
CA TYR A 46 6.14 2.15 -7.77
C TYR A 46 7.00 0.90 -7.61
N ASN A 47 7.58 0.41 -8.71
CA ASN A 47 8.42 -0.80 -8.75
C ASN A 47 7.81 -2.00 -8.01
N GLY A 48 6.51 -2.26 -8.24
CA GLY A 48 5.80 -3.40 -7.63
C GLY A 48 5.50 -3.24 -6.14
N GLN A 49 5.64 -2.04 -5.59
CA GLN A 49 5.36 -1.72 -4.18
C GLN A 49 4.27 -0.66 -4.11
N LEU A 50 3.35 -0.81 -3.17
CA LEU A 50 2.39 0.22 -2.86
C LEU A 50 2.99 1.14 -1.81
N TRP A 51 3.20 2.41 -2.17
CA TRP A 51 3.56 3.48 -1.27
C TRP A 51 2.30 4.15 -0.73
N ILE A 52 2.28 4.39 0.58
CA ILE A 52 1.21 5.10 1.28
C ILE A 52 1.83 6.33 1.93
N VAL A 53 1.48 7.52 1.43
CA VAL A 53 2.12 8.77 1.80
C VAL A 53 1.14 9.64 2.56
N GLY A 54 1.29 9.68 3.88
CA GLY A 54 0.57 10.57 4.78
C GLY A 54 1.29 11.91 4.96
N ALA A 55 0.69 12.81 5.73
CA ALA A 55 1.30 14.11 6.03
C ALA A 55 2.49 13.97 6.99
N THR A 56 2.44 12.97 7.87
CA THR A 56 3.46 12.76 8.91
C THR A 56 4.23 11.45 8.77
N GLU A 57 3.62 10.44 8.14
CA GLU A 57 4.18 9.09 8.06
C GLU A 57 4.10 8.55 6.64
N VAL A 58 5.12 7.79 6.26
CA VAL A 58 5.17 7.08 4.98
C VAL A 58 5.22 5.59 5.27
N TYR A 59 4.48 4.81 4.49
CA TYR A 59 4.45 3.36 4.61
C TYR A 59 4.57 2.70 3.24
N ARG A 60 4.85 1.41 3.26
CA ARG A 60 4.86 0.55 2.08
C ARG A 60 4.15 -0.76 2.34
N ILE A 61 3.41 -1.24 1.36
CA ILE A 61 3.02 -2.63 1.23
C ILE A 61 3.81 -3.22 0.06
N MET A 62 4.66 -4.21 0.36
CA MET A 62 5.53 -4.83 -0.63
C MET A 62 5.78 -6.29 -0.30
N GLU A 63 6.16 -7.07 -1.30
CA GLU A 63 6.71 -8.40 -1.10
C GLU A 63 8.02 -8.32 -0.31
N SER A 64 8.12 -9.10 0.75
CA SER A 64 9.29 -9.14 1.62
C SER A 64 10.45 -9.79 0.89
N PRO A 65 11.60 -9.12 0.73
CA PRO A 65 12.76 -9.71 0.06
C PRO A 65 13.33 -10.94 0.79
N GLN A 66 12.93 -11.16 2.04
CA GLN A 66 13.43 -12.25 2.89
C GLN A 66 12.70 -13.57 2.62
N ASP A 67 11.40 -13.53 2.35
CA ASP A 67 10.55 -14.73 2.30
C ASP A 67 9.47 -14.71 1.21
N GLY A 68 9.39 -13.67 0.39
CA GLY A 68 8.41 -13.58 -0.71
C GLY A 68 6.97 -13.33 -0.23
N THR A 69 6.75 -13.02 1.04
CA THR A 69 5.40 -12.73 1.54
C THR A 69 5.13 -11.23 1.56
N TRP A 70 3.92 -10.81 1.20
CA TRP A 70 3.52 -9.42 1.25
C TRP A 70 3.43 -8.93 2.70
N LYS A 71 4.03 -7.76 2.98
CA LYS A 71 4.08 -7.18 4.33
C LYS A 71 3.92 -5.67 4.29
N PHE A 72 3.42 -5.14 5.40
CA PHE A 72 3.28 -3.71 5.66
C PHE A 72 4.48 -3.19 6.46
N TYR A 73 5.09 -2.10 5.99
CA TYR A 73 6.29 -1.51 6.54
C TYR A 73 6.11 -0.02 6.78
N LYS A 74 6.61 0.48 7.91
CA LYS A 74 6.84 1.91 8.09
C LYS A 74 8.13 2.29 7.36
N ASP A 75 8.05 3.34 6.55
CA ASP A 75 9.19 3.92 5.85
C ASP A 75 9.60 5.24 6.50
N SER A 76 10.86 5.64 6.34
CA SER A 76 11.33 6.93 6.82
C SER A 76 10.94 8.09 5.90
N GLY A 77 10.45 7.80 4.69
CA GLY A 77 10.13 8.79 3.66
C GLY A 77 11.36 9.38 2.96
N GLN A 78 12.56 9.13 3.48
CA GLN A 78 13.82 9.68 2.93
C GLN A 78 14.14 9.13 1.53
N ASN A 79 13.67 7.91 1.22
CA ASN A 79 13.88 7.26 -0.07
C ASN A 79 12.60 7.20 -0.92
N MET A 80 11.67 8.12 -0.66
CA MET A 80 10.42 8.17 -1.40
C MET A 80 10.71 8.49 -2.88
N PRO A 81 10.16 7.70 -3.83
CA PRO A 81 10.26 7.99 -5.25
C PRO A 81 9.60 9.33 -5.58
N ASP A 82 10.07 9.93 -6.67
CA ASP A 82 9.25 10.91 -7.37
C ASP A 82 8.16 10.14 -8.11
N PHE A 83 6.91 10.37 -7.72
CA PHE A 83 5.76 9.66 -8.29
C PHE A 83 5.27 10.27 -9.62
N GLY A 84 5.85 11.40 -10.04
CA GLY A 84 5.51 12.07 -11.31
C GLY A 84 4.33 13.02 -11.21
#